data_AF-A0A7W0KEG8-F1
#
_entry.id   AF-A0A7W0KEG8-F1
#
_cell.length_a   1.000
_cell.length_b   1.000
_cell.length_c   1.000
_cell.angle_alpha   90.00
_cell.angle_beta   90.00
_cell.angle_gamma   90.00
#
_symmetry.space_group_name_H-M   'P 1'
#
loop_
_entity.id
_entity.type
_entity.pdbx_description
1 polymer ?
#
loop_
_entity_poly.entity_id
_entity_poly.type
_entity_poly.pdbx_seq_one_letter_code
_entity_poly.pdbx_strand_id
1 'polypeptide(L)'
;MATTPATDDYPSESAGRGKRVLARTVLYGTAIFFSLFAAIPFAWMILTMFKTNNDLYNPQNNPFLYNDPPTLANLDLLWNDTSYRTFILNTFIIALVVMAITVIAVVPAAYSLVRLSGRFGENMGILIFLVYLVPPTLLFIPLTGVVADLGLQNSKW
;
A
#
# COMPACT_ATOMS: atom_id res chain seq x y z
N MET A 1 -43.74 -52.88 32.75
CA MET A 1 -43.09 -51.74 33.42
C MET A 1 -41.58 -51.96 33.33
N ALA A 2 -40.92 -51.33 32.36
CA ALA A 2 -39.47 -51.10 32.29
C ALA A 2 -39.23 -50.27 31.01
N THR A 3 -39.20 -48.95 31.16
CA THR A 3 -38.79 -48.03 30.08
C THR A 3 -37.26 -47.93 30.12
N THR A 4 -36.59 -48.49 29.13
CA THR A 4 -35.15 -48.30 28.91
C THR A 4 -34.89 -46.80 28.65
N PRO A 5 -33.95 -46.14 29.33
CA PRO A 5 -33.66 -44.74 29.08
C PRO A 5 -32.95 -44.61 27.74
N ALA A 6 -33.43 -43.70 26.89
CA ALA A 6 -32.72 -43.28 25.69
C ALA A 6 -31.40 -42.63 26.12
N THR A 7 -30.28 -43.20 25.68
CA THR A 7 -28.97 -42.58 25.79
C THR A 7 -28.93 -41.44 24.78
N ASP A 8 -29.05 -40.20 25.24
CA ASP A 8 -28.82 -39.02 24.42
C ASP A 8 -27.36 -39.03 23.93
N ASP A 9 -27.20 -39.33 22.65
CA ASP A 9 -25.94 -39.25 21.91
C ASP A 9 -25.59 -37.76 21.73
N TYR A 10 -24.94 -37.16 22.73
CA TYR A 10 -24.39 -35.81 22.60
C TYR A 10 -23.25 -35.84 21.56
N PRO A 11 -23.35 -35.08 20.46
CA PRO A 11 -22.29 -35.04 19.46
C PRO A 11 -21.01 -34.50 20.11
N SER A 12 -19.98 -35.36 20.18
CA SER A 12 -18.70 -35.05 20.81
C SER A 12 -18.07 -33.77 20.23
N GLU A 13 -17.94 -32.72 21.06
CA GLU A 13 -17.34 -31.42 20.70
C GLU A 13 -15.87 -31.51 20.22
N SER A 14 -15.24 -32.68 20.37
CA SER A 14 -13.84 -32.94 20.01
C SER A 14 -13.57 -32.87 18.51
N ALA A 15 -14.54 -33.27 17.67
CA ALA A 15 -14.39 -33.30 16.21
C ALA A 15 -14.28 -31.88 15.58
N GLY A 16 -14.88 -30.87 16.22
CA GLY A 16 -14.82 -29.47 15.76
C GLY A 16 -13.56 -28.73 16.20
N ARG A 17 -12.95 -29.15 17.31
CA ARG A 17 -11.77 -28.49 17.90
C ARG A 17 -10.50 -28.71 17.06
N GLY A 18 -10.26 -29.94 16.60
CA GLY A 18 -9.09 -30.27 15.76
C GLY A 18 -9.08 -29.54 14.41
N LYS A 19 -10.24 -29.49 13.73
CA LYS A 19 -10.40 -28.76 12.46
C LYS A 19 -10.17 -27.24 12.63
N ARG A 20 -10.64 -26.66 13.74
CA ARG A 20 -10.42 -25.24 14.06
C ARG A 20 -8.97 -24.92 14.39
N VAL A 21 -8.25 -25.81 15.09
CA VAL A 21 -6.82 -25.63 15.39
C VAL A 21 -6.00 -25.74 14.12
N LEU A 22 -6.23 -26.76 13.29
CA LEU A 22 -5.54 -26.93 12.01
C LEU A 22 -5.77 -25.73 11.08
N ALA A 23 -7.01 -25.26 10.94
CA ALA A 23 -7.34 -24.10 10.12
C ALA A 23 -6.62 -22.83 10.61
N ARG A 24 -6.53 -22.63 11.93
CA ARG A 24 -5.79 -21.50 12.51
C ARG A 24 -4.28 -21.62 12.28
N THR A 25 -3.70 -22.80 12.48
CA THR A 25 -2.28 -23.04 12.24
C THR A 25 -1.91 -22.80 10.78
N VAL A 26 -2.74 -23.26 9.84
CA VAL A 26 -2.54 -22.98 8.40
C VAL A 26 -2.67 -21.49 8.12
N LEU A 27 -3.73 -20.83 8.63
CA LEU A 27 -3.92 -19.39 8.44
C LEU A 27 -2.73 -18.59 8.96
N TYR A 28 -2.28 -18.83 10.20
CA TYR A 28 -1.14 -18.13 10.78
C TYR A 28 0.17 -18.50 10.08
N GLY A 29 0.38 -19.77 9.74
CA GLY A 29 1.57 -20.21 9.01
C GLY A 29 1.68 -19.53 7.65
N THR A 30 0.58 -19.48 6.89
CA THR A 30 0.51 -18.80 5.60
C THR A 30 0.67 -17.28 5.75
N ALA A 31 0.02 -16.66 6.75
CA ALA A 31 0.16 -15.23 7.01
C ALA A 31 1.60 -14.85 7.39
N ILE A 32 2.25 -15.62 8.26
CA ILE A 32 3.66 -15.42 8.64
C ILE A 32 4.57 -15.60 7.41
N PHE A 33 4.36 -16.65 6.63
CA PHE A 33 5.14 -16.89 5.42
C PHE A 33 5.06 -15.71 4.44
N PHE A 34 3.85 -15.25 4.10
CA PHE A 34 3.70 -14.10 3.20
C PHE A 34 4.21 -12.79 3.80
N SER A 35 4.06 -12.59 5.11
CA SER A 35 4.59 -11.42 5.80
C SER A 35 6.12 -11.38 5.75
N LEU A 36 6.79 -12.52 6.01
CA LEU A 36 8.25 -12.62 5.91
C LEU A 36 8.71 -12.45 4.47
N PHE A 37 8.04 -13.10 3.52
CA PHE A 37 8.34 -12.95 2.10
C PHE A 37 8.24 -11.49 1.64
N ALA A 38 7.17 -10.78 2.04
CA ALA A 38 7.00 -9.36 1.76
C ALA A 38 8.04 -8.47 2.46
N ALA A 39 8.61 -8.90 3.60
CA ALA A 39 9.63 -8.18 4.33
C ALA A 39 11.04 -8.29 3.71
N ILE A 40 11.32 -9.32 2.90
CA ILE A 40 12.62 -9.54 2.25
C ILE A 40 13.14 -8.30 1.50
N PRO A 41 12.39 -7.64 0.59
CA PRO A 41 12.90 -6.46 -0.12
C PRO A 41 13.21 -5.28 0.81
N PHE A 42 12.49 -5.15 1.93
CA PHE A 42 12.77 -4.11 2.93
C PHE A 42 14.03 -4.43 3.73
N ALA A 43 14.22 -5.69 4.12
CA ALA A 43 15.45 -6.14 4.77
C ALA A 43 16.65 -5.91 3.84
N TRP A 44 16.50 -6.24 2.55
CA TRP A 44 17.50 -5.96 1.52
C TRP A 44 17.82 -4.46 1.40
N MET A 45 16.79 -3.61 1.35
CA MET A 45 16.96 -2.16 1.29
C MET A 45 17.80 -1.63 2.47
N ILE A 46 17.52 -2.11 3.69
CA ILE A 46 18.27 -1.74 4.90
C ILE A 46 19.73 -2.20 4.80
N LEU A 47 19.97 -3.44 4.38
CA LEU A 47 21.34 -3.95 4.20
C LEU A 47 22.12 -3.11 3.19
N THR A 48 21.53 -2.81 2.03
CA THR A 48 22.20 -2.01 0.98
C THR A 48 22.43 -0.56 1.39
N MET A 49 21.59 0.01 2.23
CA MET A 49 21.74 1.39 2.73
C MET A 49 23.06 1.60 3.45
N PHE A 50 23.54 0.58 4.20
CA PHE A 50 24.78 0.65 4.98
C PHE A 50 25.98 -0.01 4.31
N LYS A 51 25.84 -0.58 3.10
CA LYS A 51 26.96 -1.17 2.35
C LYS A 51 27.80 -0.08 1.68
N THR A 52 29.11 -0.33 1.59
CA THR A 52 30.03 0.50 0.82
C THR A 52 29.80 0.27 -0.69
N ASN A 53 30.16 1.23 -1.53
CA ASN A 53 30.10 1.05 -2.99
C ASN A 53 30.93 -0.15 -3.45
N ASN A 54 32.12 -0.35 -2.86
CA ASN A 54 32.98 -1.50 -3.18
C ASN A 54 32.30 -2.84 -2.86
N ASP A 55 31.58 -2.92 -1.73
CA ASP A 55 30.84 -4.12 -1.32
C ASP A 55 29.58 -4.37 -2.19
N LEU A 56 29.01 -3.32 -2.79
CA LEU A 56 27.87 -3.44 -3.71
C LEU A 56 28.29 -3.88 -5.13
N TYR A 57 29.43 -3.41 -5.62
CA TYR A 57 29.86 -3.66 -7.00
C TYR A 57 30.70 -4.92 -7.19
N ASN A 58 31.18 -5.56 -6.12
CA ASN A 58 31.97 -6.79 -6.22
C ASN A 58 31.06 -8.05 -6.34
N PRO A 59 31.02 -8.74 -7.50
CA PRO A 59 30.16 -9.91 -7.68
C PRO A 59 30.58 -11.14 -6.84
N GLN A 60 31.79 -11.14 -6.27
CA GLN A 60 32.30 -12.21 -5.42
C GLN A 60 31.85 -12.07 -3.95
N ASN A 61 31.28 -10.92 -3.58
CA ASN A 61 30.86 -10.63 -2.22
C ASN A 61 29.49 -11.22 -1.94
N ASN A 62 29.26 -11.72 -0.72
CA ASN A 62 27.94 -12.20 -0.34
C ASN A 62 26.96 -11.02 -0.26
N PRO A 63 25.87 -11.02 -1.05
CA PRO A 63 24.88 -9.95 -1.06
C PRO A 63 24.20 -9.72 0.30
N PHE A 64 24.02 -10.76 1.11
CA PHE A 64 23.25 -10.72 2.36
C PHE A 64 24.09 -10.46 3.62
N LEU A 65 25.42 -10.34 3.47
CA LEU A 65 26.34 -10.10 4.57
C LEU A 65 27.16 -8.84 4.30
N TYR A 66 27.61 -8.16 5.36
CA TYR A 66 28.56 -7.07 5.24
C TYR A 66 29.97 -7.65 5.13
N ASN A 67 30.65 -7.39 4.01
CA ASN A 67 32.04 -7.80 3.83
C ASN A 67 33.00 -6.67 4.27
N ASP A 68 32.57 -5.41 4.09
CA ASP A 68 33.18 -4.21 4.65
C ASP A 68 32.43 -3.72 5.91
N PRO A 69 33.05 -2.94 6.80
CA PRO A 69 32.34 -2.34 7.94
C PRO A 69 31.17 -1.46 7.45
N PRO A 70 30.01 -1.51 8.13
CA PRO A 70 28.84 -0.73 7.74
C PRO A 70 29.14 0.76 7.79
N THR A 71 28.69 1.50 6.76
CA THR A 71 28.97 2.93 6.58
C THR A 71 27.69 3.77 6.60
N LEU A 72 27.80 5.00 7.08
CA LEU A 72 26.75 6.02 7.02
C LEU A 72 26.92 6.97 5.83
N ALA A 73 27.93 6.76 4.98
CA ALA A 73 28.26 7.66 3.88
C ALA A 73 27.10 7.85 2.88
N ASN A 74 26.32 6.81 2.60
CA ASN A 74 25.16 6.92 1.71
C ASN A 74 24.06 7.82 2.28
N LEU A 75 23.88 7.81 3.61
CA LEU A 75 22.92 8.67 4.30
C LEU A 75 23.41 10.13 4.34
N ASP A 76 24.70 10.32 4.58
CA ASP A 76 25.32 11.65 4.58
C ASP A 76 25.25 12.29 3.18
N LEU A 77 25.62 11.54 2.15
CA LEU A 77 25.48 11.93 0.75
C LEU A 77 24.03 12.35 0.43
N LEU A 78 23.05 11.52 0.82
CA LEU A 78 21.64 11.82 0.60
C LEU A 78 21.20 13.10 1.30
N TRP A 79 21.67 13.34 2.53
CA TRP A 79 21.18 14.44 3.35
C TRP A 79 21.88 15.77 3.11
N ASN A 80 23.17 15.75 2.74
CA ASN A 80 24.02 16.93 2.63
C ASN A 80 24.42 17.25 1.18
N ASP A 81 24.62 16.24 0.34
CA ASP A 81 25.16 16.42 -1.01
C ASP A 81 24.08 16.34 -2.12
N THR A 82 22.81 16.13 -1.76
CA THR A 82 21.70 16.08 -2.72
C THR A 82 20.51 16.97 -2.31
N SER A 83 19.63 17.26 -3.27
CA SER A 83 18.38 18.00 -3.04
C SER A 83 17.27 17.18 -2.37
N TYR A 84 17.60 16.05 -1.72
CA TYR A 84 16.64 15.12 -1.14
C TYR A 84 15.68 15.78 -0.14
N ARG A 85 16.17 16.68 0.72
CA ARG A 85 15.32 17.42 1.67
C ARG A 85 14.23 18.21 0.95
N THR A 86 14.59 18.88 -0.14
CA THR A 86 13.65 19.64 -0.97
C THR A 86 12.63 18.71 -1.62
N PHE A 87 13.06 17.55 -2.13
CA PHE A 87 12.14 16.58 -2.75
C PHE A 87 11.13 16.03 -1.76
N ILE A 88 11.56 15.59 -0.57
CA ILE A 88 10.65 15.12 0.48
C ILE A 88 9.66 16.22 0.85
N LEU A 89 10.14 17.43 1.12
CA LEU A 89 9.27 18.53 1.55
C LEU A 89 8.27 18.91 0.46
N ASN A 90 8.69 18.94 -0.81
CA ASN A 90 7.80 19.21 -1.93
C ASN A 90 6.71 18.14 -2.04
N THR A 91 7.09 16.86 -2.05
CA THR A 91 6.12 15.76 -2.13
C THR A 91 5.17 15.74 -0.95
N PHE A 92 5.66 15.99 0.26
CA PHE A 92 4.84 16.03 1.46
C PHE A 92 3.82 17.18 1.41
N ILE A 93 4.26 18.40 1.07
CA ILE A 93 3.37 19.57 0.97
C ILE A 93 2.31 19.35 -0.13
N ILE A 94 2.72 18.89 -1.31
CA ILE A 94 1.81 18.64 -2.43
C ILE A 94 0.81 17.55 -2.06
N ALA A 95 1.25 16.43 -1.48
CA ALA A 95 0.36 15.35 -1.05
C ALA A 95 -0.67 15.82 -0.02
N LEU A 96 -0.26 16.65 0.95
CA LEU A 96 -1.16 17.19 1.96
C LEU A 96 -2.20 18.14 1.36
N VAL A 97 -1.79 19.04 0.47
CA VAL A 97 -2.68 19.97 -0.20
C VAL A 97 -3.68 19.23 -1.11
N VAL A 98 -3.20 18.28 -1.92
CA VAL A 98 -4.06 17.44 -2.77
C VAL A 98 -5.05 16.64 -1.93
N MET A 99 -4.60 16.03 -0.83
CA MET A 99 -5.48 15.30 0.08
C MET A 99 -6.56 16.20 0.68
N ALA A 100 -6.21 17.39 1.16
CA ALA A 100 -7.15 18.34 1.75
C ALA A 100 -8.21 18.79 0.73
N ILE A 101 -7.79 19.22 -0.46
CA ILE A 101 -8.69 19.62 -1.55
C ILE A 101 -9.61 18.46 -1.94
N THR A 102 -9.04 17.26 -2.09
CA THR A 102 -9.80 16.05 -2.45
C THR A 102 -10.88 15.74 -1.42
N VAL A 103 -10.55 15.73 -0.13
CA VAL A 103 -11.54 15.46 0.93
C VAL A 103 -12.64 16.52 0.95
N ILE A 104 -12.27 17.80 0.87
CA ILE A 104 -13.23 18.92 0.87
C ILE A 104 -14.19 18.82 -0.33
N ALA A 105 -13.71 18.43 -1.51
CA ALA A 105 -14.54 18.32 -2.70
C ALA A 105 -15.34 17.01 -2.75
N VAL A 106 -14.72 15.88 -2.44
CA VAL A 106 -15.31 14.54 -2.63
C VAL A 106 -16.31 14.20 -1.53
N VAL A 107 -16.10 14.63 -0.27
CA VAL A 107 -17.03 14.28 0.82
C VAL A 107 -18.45 14.83 0.57
N PRO A 108 -18.65 16.12 0.24
CA PRO A 108 -19.98 16.64 -0.08
C PRO A 108 -20.58 16.03 -1.35
N ALA A 109 -19.74 15.78 -2.36
CA ALA A 109 -20.17 15.15 -3.61
C ALA A 109 -20.69 13.73 -3.37
N ALA A 110 -19.95 12.92 -2.61
CA ALA A 110 -20.34 11.56 -2.24
C ALA A 110 -21.60 11.55 -1.38
N TYR A 111 -21.70 12.45 -0.39
CA TYR A 111 -22.89 12.56 0.44
C TYR A 111 -24.14 12.91 -0.39
N SER A 112 -24.01 13.88 -1.30
CA SER A 112 -25.10 14.29 -2.18
C SER A 112 -25.53 13.14 -3.09
N LEU A 113 -24.59 12.38 -3.65
CA LEU A 113 -24.87 11.24 -4.52
C LEU A 113 -25.64 10.12 -3.80
N VAL A 114 -25.26 9.81 -2.55
CA VAL A 114 -25.97 8.82 -1.73
C VAL A 114 -27.38 9.30 -1.36
N ARG A 115 -27.57 10.61 -1.18
CA ARG A 115 -28.88 11.18 -0.83
C ARG A 115 -29.80 11.39 -2.03
N LEU A 116 -29.25 11.53 -3.23
CA LEU A 116 -29.99 11.62 -4.49
C LEU A 116 -30.64 10.27 -4.81
N SER A 117 -31.92 10.15 -4.45
CA SER A 117 -32.72 8.97 -4.80
C SER A 117 -33.30 9.08 -6.22
N GLY A 118 -33.41 7.93 -6.90
CA GLY A 118 -33.98 7.82 -8.25
C GLY A 118 -32.96 7.84 -9.39
N ARG A 119 -33.46 7.99 -10.62
CA ARG A 119 -32.70 7.83 -11.88
C ARG A 119 -31.51 8.79 -12.01
N PHE A 120 -31.57 9.95 -11.37
CA PHE A 120 -30.49 10.94 -11.44
C PHE A 120 -29.25 10.51 -10.65
N GLY A 121 -29.44 9.95 -9.45
CA GLY A 121 -28.34 9.39 -8.64
C GLY A 121 -27.71 8.18 -9.31
N GLU A 122 -28.54 7.29 -9.88
CA GLU A 122 -28.08 6.11 -10.62
C GLU A 122 -27.26 6.49 -11.86
N ASN A 123 -27.75 7.42 -12.68
CA ASN A 123 -27.03 7.89 -13.87
C ASN A 123 -25.69 8.58 -13.51
N MET A 124 -25.66 9.37 -12.44
CA MET A 124 -24.43 10.02 -11.95
C MET A 124 -23.41 8.98 -11.47
N GLY A 125 -23.85 7.95 -10.73
CA GLY A 125 -22.99 6.86 -10.31
C GLY A 125 -22.38 6.08 -11.48
N ILE A 126 -23.20 5.78 -12.50
CA ILE A 126 -22.72 5.14 -13.74
C ILE A 126 -21.71 6.04 -14.47
N LEU A 127 -21.96 7.35 -14.56
CA LEU A 127 -21.04 8.28 -15.22
C LEU A 127 -19.69 8.35 -14.50
N ILE A 128 -19.69 8.44 -13.17
CA ILE A 128 -18.46 8.43 -12.37
C ILE A 128 -17.70 7.12 -12.58
N PHE A 129 -18.40 5.99 -12.59
CA PHE A 129 -17.80 4.68 -12.87
C PHE A 129 -17.17 4.63 -14.26
N LEU A 130 -17.84 5.14 -15.30
CA LEU A 130 -17.30 5.20 -16.66
C LEU A 130 -16.02 6.05 -16.74
N VAL A 131 -15.97 7.20 -16.03
CA VAL A 131 -14.76 8.03 -15.95
C VAL A 131 -13.63 7.29 -15.22
N TYR A 132 -13.94 6.53 -14.17
CA TYR A 132 -12.95 5.75 -13.43
C TYR A 132 -12.32 4.61 -14.27
N LEU A 133 -13.03 4.11 -15.28
CA LEU A 133 -12.48 3.12 -16.22
C LEU A 133 -11.45 3.73 -17.19
N VAL A 134 -11.41 5.06 -17.34
CA VAL A 134 -10.41 5.71 -18.18
C VAL A 134 -9.03 5.55 -17.50
N PRO A 135 -8.05 4.93 -18.17
CA PRO A 135 -6.75 4.72 -17.57
C PRO A 135 -6.07 6.09 -17.34
N PRO A 136 -5.55 6.36 -16.13
CA PRO A 136 -4.99 7.67 -15.79
C PRO A 136 -3.78 8.04 -16.64
N THR A 137 -3.09 7.06 -17.22
CA THR A 137 -1.97 7.27 -18.15
C THR A 137 -2.39 7.98 -19.44
N LEU A 138 -3.61 7.77 -19.94
CA LEU A 138 -4.12 8.47 -21.14
C LEU A 138 -4.40 9.95 -20.87
N LEU A 139 -4.67 10.31 -19.62
CA LEU A 139 -4.92 11.70 -19.21
C LEU A 139 -3.63 12.49 -19.05
N PHE A 140 -2.47 11.83 -18.92
CA PHE A 140 -1.20 12.50 -18.64
C PHE A 140 -0.80 13.47 -19.75
N ILE A 141 -0.75 13.01 -21.01
CA ILE A 141 -0.37 13.85 -22.16
C ILE A 141 -1.29 15.08 -22.29
N PRO A 142 -2.62 14.95 -22.38
CA PRO A 142 -3.49 16.12 -22.55
C PRO A 142 -3.45 17.06 -21.34
N LEU A 143 -3.35 16.52 -20.12
CA LEU A 143 -3.28 17.34 -18.91
C LEU A 143 -1.98 18.16 -18.84
N THR A 144 -0.86 17.62 -19.33
CA THR A 144 0.38 18.42 -19.40
C THR A 144 0.25 19.63 -20.31
N GLY A 145 -0.51 19.53 -21.41
CA GLY A 145 -0.85 20.66 -22.27
C GLY A 145 -1.67 21.73 -21.53
N VAL A 146 -2.70 21.31 -20.78
CA VAL A 146 -3.50 22.25 -19.97
C VAL A 146 -2.64 22.95 -18.91
N VAL A 147 -1.76 22.21 -18.22
CA VAL A 147 -0.81 22.78 -17.24
C VAL A 147 0.16 23.76 -17.92
N ALA A 148 0.59 23.46 -19.14
CA ALA A 148 1.42 24.33 -19.95
C ALA A 148 0.73 25.65 -20.30
N ASP A 149 -0.51 25.56 -20.82
CA ASP A 149 -1.31 26.71 -21.22
C ASP A 149 -1.64 27.62 -20.03
N LEU A 150 -1.79 27.03 -18.84
CA LEU A 150 -1.99 27.76 -17.59
C LEU A 150 -0.68 28.35 -17.00
N GLY A 151 0.48 28.06 -17.61
CA GLY A 151 1.79 28.54 -17.14
C GLY A 151 2.27 27.90 -15.83
N LEU A 152 1.65 26.79 -15.41
CA LEU A 152 1.90 26.11 -14.13
C LEU A 152 3.01 25.05 -14.22
N GLN A 153 3.87 25.17 -15.23
CA GLN A 153 4.97 24.23 -15.43
C GLN A 153 6.04 24.41 -14.35
N ASN A 154 6.41 23.31 -13.69
CA ASN A 154 7.48 23.30 -12.69
C ASN A 154 7.28 24.33 -11.55
N SER A 155 6.04 24.71 -11.26
CA SER A 155 5.69 25.62 -10.17
C SER A 155 4.89 24.87 -9.10
N LYS A 156 4.97 25.36 -7.86
CA LYS A 156 4.16 24.84 -6.74
C LYS A 156 2.76 25.49 -6.69
N TRP A 157 2.56 26.57 -7.47
CA TRP A 157 1.37 27.42 -7.56
C TRP A 157 1.37 28.16 -8.89
#